data_AF-A0A9D7AK61-F1
#
_entry.id   AF-A0A9D7AK61-F1
#
_cell.length_a   1.000
_cell.length_b   1.000
_cell.length_c   1.000
_cell.angle_alpha   90.00
_cell.angle_beta   90.00
_cell.angle_gamma   90.00
#
_symmetry.space_group_name_H-M   'P 1'
#
loop_
_entity.id
_entity.type
_entity.pdbx_description
1 polymer ?
#
loop_
_entity_poly.entity_id
_entity_poly.type
_entity_poly.pdbx_seq_one_letter_code
_entity_poly.pdbx_strand_id
1 'polypeptide(L)'
;MTQYFDKLDQVRYEGTASSNPLAFRHYNPDELVLGKRMADHLRFAACYWHTFCWNGADMFGVGSFDRPWQSAGDAIKLAKAKADVAFEFFHKLNVPFYCFHDVDVSPEGSTIKEYLNNLALMTDVLAEKQQSTGVKLLWGTANCFTNPRYAAGAATNPDPEVFAYAATQVVSAMQATQRLGGENYVLWGGREGYETLLNTDLRQEREQLGRFMQMVVEHKHKIGFNGTLLIEPKPQEPTKHQYDYDVATVYGFLKQFGLEKEIKVNIEANHATLAGHSFHHEIASAIALGIFGSVDANRGDAQLGWDTDQFPNSVEENALIMYEIIKAGGFTTGGLNYDAKVRRQSTDKYDLFYGHIGAMDTMALALKVAAKMVQDGKLDQKVSERYAGWNGKLGQQILEGESSLESLAKYVESNNLQPQHKSGQQELLENLVNRYLFG
;
A
#
# COMPACT_ATOMS: atom_id res chain seq x y z
N MET A 1 24.82 -20.94 -8.08
CA MET A 1 24.53 -20.41 -6.72
C MET A 1 24.08 -21.56 -5.86
N THR A 2 24.55 -21.63 -4.63
CA THR A 2 23.99 -22.51 -3.61
C THR A 2 22.58 -22.00 -3.28
N GLN A 3 21.55 -22.85 -3.39
CA GLN A 3 20.16 -22.48 -3.09
C GLN A 3 20.05 -22.16 -1.60
N TYR A 4 19.46 -21.01 -1.24
CA TYR A 4 19.19 -20.66 0.15
C TYR A 4 17.94 -21.38 0.67
N PHE A 5 16.92 -21.59 -0.17
CA PHE A 5 15.66 -22.24 0.20
C PHE A 5 15.52 -23.65 -0.41
N ASP A 6 16.22 -24.61 0.17
CA ASP A 6 16.35 -26.03 -0.23
C ASP A 6 15.12 -26.97 -0.09
N LYS A 7 13.98 -26.56 0.45
CA LYS A 7 12.80 -27.44 0.70
C LYS A 7 11.73 -27.39 -0.39
N LEU A 8 11.80 -26.43 -1.30
CA LEU A 8 10.85 -26.29 -2.40
C LEU A 8 11.49 -25.69 -3.64
N ASP A 9 11.03 -26.12 -4.81
CA ASP A 9 11.38 -25.50 -6.09
C ASP A 9 10.49 -24.30 -6.40
N GLN A 10 9.19 -24.40 -6.11
CA GLN A 10 8.21 -23.33 -6.22
C GLN A 10 6.92 -23.70 -5.48
N VAL A 11 6.27 -22.76 -4.82
CA VAL A 11 4.95 -22.92 -4.20
C VAL A 11 3.91 -23.06 -5.30
N ARG A 12 3.06 -24.09 -5.19
CA ARG A 12 2.00 -24.39 -6.16
C ARG A 12 0.64 -24.47 -5.48
N TYR A 13 -0.40 -24.28 -6.28
CA TYR A 13 -1.77 -24.58 -5.86
C TYR A 13 -1.98 -26.09 -5.76
N GLU A 14 -2.39 -26.57 -4.59
CA GLU A 14 -2.71 -27.98 -4.32
C GLU A 14 -4.19 -28.19 -3.94
N GLY A 15 -4.96 -27.10 -3.83
CA GLY A 15 -6.37 -27.15 -3.49
C GLY A 15 -6.66 -27.16 -1.99
N THR A 16 -7.94 -26.93 -1.66
CA THR A 16 -8.40 -26.67 -0.30
C THR A 16 -8.27 -27.84 0.67
N ALA A 17 -8.10 -29.07 0.14
CA ALA A 17 -7.88 -30.27 0.95
C ALA A 17 -6.40 -30.50 1.32
N SER A 18 -5.45 -29.71 0.79
CA SER A 18 -4.02 -29.91 1.06
C SER A 18 -3.64 -29.54 2.49
N SER A 19 -2.87 -30.41 3.14
CA SER A 19 -2.21 -30.17 4.42
C SER A 19 -0.77 -29.66 4.27
N ASN A 20 -0.24 -29.55 3.05
CA ASN A 20 1.12 -29.06 2.80
C ASN A 20 1.24 -27.58 3.21
N PRO A 21 2.11 -27.21 4.17
CA PRO A 21 2.25 -25.82 4.60
C PRO A 21 3.02 -24.94 3.59
N LEU A 22 3.65 -25.55 2.57
CA LEU A 22 4.39 -24.87 1.50
C LEU A 22 3.64 -24.94 0.15
N ALA A 23 2.31 -24.94 0.19
CA ALA A 23 1.43 -24.91 -0.97
C ALA A 23 0.28 -23.93 -0.77
N PHE A 24 -0.24 -23.39 -1.87
CA PHE A 24 -1.47 -22.60 -1.87
C PHE A 24 -2.70 -23.51 -1.85
N ARG A 25 -3.69 -23.14 -1.05
CA ARG A 25 -4.99 -23.80 -0.94
C ARG A 25 -6.10 -23.06 -1.68
N HIS A 26 -5.96 -21.75 -1.84
CA HIS A 26 -6.93 -20.87 -2.47
C HIS A 26 -6.36 -20.06 -3.62
N TYR A 27 -5.08 -19.67 -3.54
CA TYR A 27 -4.41 -18.94 -4.60
C TYR A 27 -4.03 -19.87 -5.75
N ASN A 28 -4.84 -19.84 -6.81
CA ASN A 28 -4.52 -20.41 -8.11
C ASN A 28 -4.32 -19.26 -9.10
N PRO A 29 -3.07 -18.91 -9.47
CA PRO A 29 -2.75 -17.80 -10.37
C PRO A 29 -3.58 -17.75 -11.66
N ASP A 30 -3.90 -18.92 -12.23
CA ASP A 30 -4.57 -19.05 -13.53
C ASP A 30 -6.11 -19.14 -13.43
N GLU A 31 -6.65 -19.27 -12.22
CA GLU A 31 -8.11 -19.31 -12.03
C GLU A 31 -8.75 -18.00 -12.48
N LEU A 32 -9.78 -18.10 -13.32
CA LEU A 32 -10.55 -16.95 -13.78
C LEU A 32 -11.63 -16.60 -12.76
N VAL A 33 -11.53 -15.39 -12.19
CA VAL A 33 -12.53 -14.79 -11.33
C VAL A 33 -13.10 -13.59 -12.06
N LEU A 34 -14.42 -13.54 -12.31
CA LEU A 34 -15.05 -12.48 -13.12
C LEU A 34 -14.37 -12.27 -14.49
N GLY A 35 -13.89 -13.36 -15.13
CA GLY A 35 -13.25 -13.32 -16.45
C GLY A 35 -11.80 -12.84 -16.47
N LYS A 36 -11.18 -12.54 -15.32
CA LYS A 36 -9.78 -12.12 -15.20
C LYS A 36 -9.01 -13.09 -14.29
N ARG A 37 -7.74 -13.38 -14.62
CA ARG A 37 -6.92 -14.32 -13.83
C ARG A 37 -6.73 -13.78 -12.42
N MET A 38 -6.68 -14.68 -11.45
CA MET A 38 -6.47 -14.35 -10.05
C MET A 38 -5.18 -13.55 -9.83
N ALA A 39 -4.09 -13.94 -10.50
CA ALA A 39 -2.82 -13.21 -10.44
C ALA A 39 -2.96 -11.75 -10.93
N ASP A 40 -3.79 -11.50 -11.94
CA ASP A 40 -4.00 -10.16 -12.51
C ASP A 40 -4.94 -9.31 -11.65
N HIS A 41 -5.84 -9.94 -10.88
CA HIS A 41 -6.67 -9.26 -9.88
C HIS A 41 -5.85 -8.81 -8.69
N LEU A 42 -5.01 -9.71 -8.16
CA LEU A 42 -4.34 -9.53 -6.87
C LEU A 42 -3.00 -8.82 -7.01
N ARG A 43 -2.27 -9.08 -8.10
CA ARG A 43 -0.99 -8.43 -8.43
C ARG A 43 -0.06 -8.37 -7.23
N PHE A 44 0.14 -9.52 -6.59
CA PHE A 44 0.91 -9.62 -5.36
C PHE A 44 2.34 -9.12 -5.55
N ALA A 45 2.83 -8.37 -4.56
CA ALA A 45 4.22 -7.98 -4.45
C ALA A 45 4.79 -8.38 -3.09
N ALA A 46 6.09 -8.69 -3.06
CA ALA A 46 6.82 -8.89 -1.81
C ALA A 46 7.64 -7.64 -1.46
N CYS A 47 7.49 -7.21 -0.21
CA CYS A 47 8.24 -6.11 0.38
C CYS A 47 9.72 -6.51 0.61
N TYR A 48 10.67 -5.74 0.07
CA TYR A 48 12.09 -6.05 0.21
C TYR A 48 12.62 -5.77 1.63
N TRP A 49 12.20 -4.66 2.26
CA TRP A 49 12.73 -4.24 3.57
C TRP A 49 12.40 -5.24 4.67
N HIS A 50 11.15 -5.65 4.83
CA HIS A 50 10.78 -6.63 5.84
C HIS A 50 11.32 -8.03 5.54
N THR A 51 11.30 -8.43 4.27
CA THR A 51 11.67 -9.80 3.90
C THR A 51 13.17 -10.02 3.98
N PHE A 52 14.01 -9.02 3.63
CA PHE A 52 15.47 -9.22 3.52
C PHE A 52 16.33 -8.23 4.31
N CYS A 53 15.82 -7.08 4.76
CA CYS A 53 16.61 -6.06 5.46
C CYS A 53 16.40 -6.06 6.98
N TRP A 54 15.15 -6.15 7.45
CA TRP A 54 14.88 -6.18 8.89
C TRP A 54 15.49 -7.44 9.53
N ASN A 55 16.30 -7.24 10.57
CA ASN A 55 17.05 -8.30 11.24
C ASN A 55 16.35 -8.81 12.52
N GLY A 56 15.08 -8.42 12.74
CA GLY A 56 14.32 -8.80 13.92
C GLY A 56 14.61 -7.95 15.16
N ALA A 57 15.23 -6.77 15.01
CA ALA A 57 15.37 -5.81 16.10
C ALA A 57 14.05 -5.09 16.40
N ASP A 58 13.85 -4.71 17.65
CA ASP A 58 12.75 -3.86 18.12
C ASP A 58 13.29 -2.81 19.11
N MET A 59 12.41 -1.97 19.67
CA MET A 59 12.81 -0.90 20.60
C MET A 59 13.48 -1.42 21.89
N PHE A 60 13.38 -2.71 22.20
CA PHE A 60 13.83 -3.32 23.46
C PHE A 60 14.88 -4.42 23.26
N GLY A 61 15.28 -4.73 22.02
CA GLY A 61 16.17 -5.85 21.74
C GLY A 61 16.91 -5.73 20.42
N VAL A 62 18.13 -6.26 20.42
CA VAL A 62 18.95 -6.40 19.20
C VAL A 62 18.33 -7.41 18.23
N GLY A 63 18.86 -7.43 17.00
CA GLY A 63 18.45 -8.35 15.93
C GLY A 63 18.47 -9.81 16.36
N SER A 64 17.47 -10.57 15.90
CA SER A 64 17.24 -11.98 16.24
C SER A 64 17.47 -12.93 15.07
N PHE A 65 17.69 -12.41 13.86
CA PHE A 65 17.92 -13.21 12.65
C PHE A 65 19.41 -13.32 12.33
N ASP A 66 19.83 -14.53 11.95
CA ASP A 66 21.20 -14.81 11.48
C ASP A 66 21.19 -15.03 9.96
N ARG A 67 20.99 -13.95 9.21
CA ARG A 67 20.91 -13.99 7.74
C ARG A 67 22.31 -13.76 7.14
N PRO A 68 22.82 -14.63 6.25
CA PRO A 68 24.20 -14.54 5.76
C PRO A 68 24.55 -13.20 5.11
N TRP A 69 23.61 -12.58 4.40
CA TRP A 69 23.78 -11.28 3.75
C TRP A 69 23.70 -10.07 4.69
N GLN A 70 23.43 -10.28 5.98
CA GLN A 70 23.46 -9.25 7.03
C GLN A 70 24.71 -9.34 7.92
N SER A 71 25.62 -10.28 7.62
CA SER A 71 26.90 -10.41 8.31
C SER A 71 27.86 -9.27 7.97
N ALA A 72 28.92 -9.10 8.77
CA ALA A 72 29.97 -8.13 8.46
C ALA A 72 30.73 -8.51 7.18
N GLY A 73 30.98 -7.53 6.30
CA GLY A 73 31.69 -7.76 5.06
C GLY A 73 31.63 -6.58 4.10
N ASP A 74 32.02 -6.82 2.85
CA ASP A 74 31.91 -5.83 1.77
C ASP A 74 30.43 -5.59 1.43
N ALA A 75 29.98 -4.35 1.64
CA ALA A 75 28.56 -3.99 1.56
C ALA A 75 27.94 -4.27 0.18
N ILE A 76 28.71 -4.09 -0.91
CA ILE A 76 28.22 -4.35 -2.27
C ILE A 76 28.12 -5.85 -2.53
N LYS A 77 29.08 -6.66 -2.08
CA LYS A 77 28.98 -8.13 -2.16
C LYS A 77 27.77 -8.65 -1.38
N LEU A 78 27.52 -8.09 -0.19
CA LEU A 78 26.36 -8.46 0.63
C LEU A 78 25.04 -8.03 -0.02
N ALA A 79 24.98 -6.85 -0.65
CA ALA A 79 23.81 -6.40 -1.41
C ALA A 79 23.52 -7.31 -2.61
N LYS A 80 24.55 -7.74 -3.35
CA LYS A 80 24.41 -8.72 -4.44
C LYS A 80 23.93 -10.08 -3.94
N ALA A 81 24.48 -10.58 -2.84
CA ALA A 81 24.03 -11.82 -2.22
C ALA A 81 22.57 -11.73 -1.74
N LYS A 82 22.16 -10.57 -1.18
CA LYS A 82 20.78 -10.30 -0.81
C LYS A 82 19.86 -10.31 -2.02
N ALA A 83 20.28 -9.70 -3.14
CA ALA A 83 19.53 -9.76 -4.40
C ALA A 83 19.41 -11.19 -4.96
N ASP A 84 20.46 -12.01 -4.86
CA ASP A 84 20.40 -13.42 -5.24
C ASP A 84 19.31 -14.18 -4.45
N VAL A 85 19.30 -14.02 -3.12
CA VAL A 85 18.31 -14.67 -2.26
C VAL A 85 16.91 -14.10 -2.45
N ALA A 86 16.79 -12.78 -2.67
CA ALA A 86 15.50 -12.14 -2.89
C ALA A 86 14.82 -12.65 -4.15
N PHE A 87 15.55 -12.74 -5.26
CA PHE A 87 14.98 -13.26 -6.50
C PHE A 87 14.79 -14.78 -6.50
N GLU A 88 15.59 -15.53 -5.74
CA GLU A 88 15.25 -16.93 -5.42
C GLU A 88 13.91 -17.01 -4.68
N PHE A 89 13.72 -16.20 -3.63
CA PHE A 89 12.47 -16.17 -2.87
C PHE A 89 11.27 -15.79 -3.75
N PHE A 90 11.37 -14.72 -4.53
CA PHE A 90 10.26 -14.25 -5.38
C PHE A 90 9.84 -15.33 -6.39
N HIS A 91 10.81 -15.94 -7.05
CA HIS A 91 10.56 -17.04 -7.98
C HIS A 91 9.90 -18.23 -7.29
N LYS A 92 10.45 -18.66 -6.14
CA LYS A 92 9.94 -19.81 -5.38
C LYS A 92 8.57 -19.55 -4.77
N LEU A 93 8.29 -18.34 -4.30
CA LEU A 93 6.97 -17.98 -3.79
C LEU A 93 5.92 -17.88 -4.91
N ASN A 94 6.35 -17.73 -6.16
CA ASN A 94 5.49 -17.44 -7.31
C ASN A 94 4.77 -16.09 -7.16
N VAL A 95 5.50 -15.07 -6.69
CA VAL A 95 5.03 -13.69 -6.59
C VAL A 95 5.50 -12.90 -7.82
N PRO A 96 4.59 -12.22 -8.56
CA PRO A 96 4.95 -11.55 -9.81
C PRO A 96 5.70 -10.23 -9.63
N PHE A 97 5.55 -9.59 -8.47
CA PHE A 97 6.16 -8.29 -8.20
C PHE A 97 6.98 -8.23 -6.91
N TYR A 98 7.81 -7.18 -6.79
CA TYR A 98 8.45 -6.76 -5.54
C TYR A 98 8.42 -5.23 -5.43
N CYS A 99 8.69 -4.72 -4.22
CA CYS A 99 8.80 -3.30 -3.90
C CYS A 99 10.08 -3.03 -3.11
N PHE A 100 10.73 -1.86 -3.25
CA PHE A 100 11.96 -1.53 -2.50
C PHE A 100 12.13 -0.05 -2.18
N HIS A 101 12.82 0.27 -1.07
CA HIS A 101 13.53 1.54 -0.91
C HIS A 101 14.93 1.46 -1.49
N ASP A 102 15.43 2.56 -2.05
CA ASP A 102 16.79 2.68 -2.58
C ASP A 102 17.88 2.07 -1.66
N VAL A 103 17.84 2.38 -0.37
CA VAL A 103 18.81 1.87 0.62
C VAL A 103 18.60 0.41 1.03
N ASP A 104 17.45 -0.18 0.68
CA ASP A 104 17.22 -1.62 0.88
C ASP A 104 18.02 -2.44 -0.10
N VAL A 105 18.07 -2.00 -1.36
CA VAL A 105 18.73 -2.76 -2.44
C VAL A 105 20.18 -2.37 -2.63
N SER A 106 20.60 -1.21 -2.10
CA SER A 106 21.93 -0.66 -2.28
C SER A 106 22.48 -0.04 -0.99
N PRO A 107 23.76 -0.25 -0.66
CA PRO A 107 24.37 0.46 0.46
C PRO A 107 24.54 1.97 0.16
N GLU A 108 24.21 2.83 1.13
CA GLU A 108 24.37 4.28 1.02
C GLU A 108 25.83 4.71 0.76
N GLY A 109 26.80 4.00 1.33
CA GLY A 109 28.20 4.45 1.33
C GLY A 109 28.43 5.65 2.27
N SER A 110 29.59 6.28 2.13
CA SER A 110 30.07 7.38 2.99
C SER A 110 29.90 8.76 2.36
N THR A 111 29.63 8.83 1.06
CA THR A 111 29.45 10.09 0.32
C THR A 111 28.31 9.99 -0.68
N ILE A 112 27.75 11.13 -1.10
CA ILE A 112 26.71 11.15 -2.14
C ILE A 112 27.18 10.51 -3.46
N LYS A 113 28.48 10.63 -3.79
CA LYS A 113 29.05 10.00 -4.99
C LYS A 113 29.03 8.46 -4.87
N GLU A 114 29.32 7.93 -3.68
CA GLU A 114 29.23 6.50 -3.42
C GLU A 114 27.79 6.00 -3.49
N TYR A 115 26.83 6.71 -2.87
CA TYR A 115 25.40 6.41 -2.96
C TYR A 115 24.95 6.27 -4.42
N LEU A 116 25.23 7.29 -5.25
CA LEU A 116 24.81 7.31 -6.65
C LEU A 116 25.43 6.15 -7.45
N ASN A 117 26.72 5.88 -7.25
CA ASN A 117 27.41 4.79 -7.95
C ASN A 117 26.90 3.41 -7.50
N ASN A 118 26.68 3.23 -6.19
CA ASN A 118 26.20 1.98 -5.62
C ASN A 118 24.78 1.67 -6.09
N LEU A 119 23.89 2.67 -6.06
CA LEU A 119 22.50 2.49 -6.51
C LEU A 119 22.44 2.21 -8.00
N ALA A 120 23.23 2.90 -8.83
CA ALA A 120 23.32 2.61 -10.26
C ALA A 120 23.78 1.17 -10.52
N LEU A 121 24.84 0.73 -9.83
CA LEU A 121 25.36 -0.64 -9.93
C LEU A 121 24.30 -1.68 -9.51
N MET A 122 23.64 -1.46 -8.38
CA MET A 122 22.62 -2.40 -7.90
C MET A 122 21.37 -2.39 -8.78
N THR A 123 21.04 -1.26 -9.40
CA THR A 123 19.98 -1.20 -10.42
C THR A 123 20.31 -2.10 -11.61
N ASP A 124 21.57 -2.13 -12.07
CA ASP A 124 22.00 -3.07 -13.13
C ASP A 124 21.80 -4.53 -12.70
N VAL A 125 22.22 -4.86 -11.48
CA VAL A 125 22.06 -6.20 -10.91
C VAL A 125 20.58 -6.61 -10.86
N LEU A 126 19.72 -5.74 -10.35
CA LEU A 126 18.28 -6.01 -10.26
C LEU A 126 17.66 -6.19 -11.65
N ALA A 127 18.07 -5.40 -12.65
CA ALA A 127 17.57 -5.53 -14.02
C ALA A 127 17.92 -6.91 -14.62
N GLU A 128 19.15 -7.39 -14.42
CA GLU A 128 19.56 -8.75 -14.84
C GLU A 128 18.73 -9.84 -14.12
N LYS A 129 18.41 -9.63 -12.84
CA LYS A 129 17.56 -10.56 -12.08
C LYS A 129 16.11 -10.55 -12.57
N GLN A 130 15.53 -9.39 -12.86
CA GLN A 130 14.19 -9.31 -13.47
C GLN A 130 14.17 -10.02 -14.83
N GLN A 131 15.19 -9.82 -15.66
CA GLN A 131 15.29 -10.47 -16.97
C GLN A 131 15.36 -12.00 -16.84
N SER A 132 16.11 -12.52 -15.87
CA SER A 132 16.29 -13.98 -15.70
C SER A 132 15.12 -14.69 -15.02
N THR A 133 14.33 -13.97 -14.20
CA THR A 133 13.23 -14.57 -13.41
C THR A 133 11.83 -14.23 -13.92
N GLY A 134 11.69 -13.13 -14.67
CA GLY A 134 10.38 -12.58 -15.08
C GLY A 134 9.66 -11.78 -13.99
N VAL A 135 10.22 -11.69 -12.78
CA VAL A 135 9.68 -10.87 -11.68
C VAL A 135 9.80 -9.39 -12.04
N LYS A 136 8.78 -8.60 -11.71
CA LYS A 136 8.69 -7.17 -12.07
C LYS A 136 8.70 -6.28 -10.84
N LEU A 137 9.00 -5.00 -11.05
CA LEU A 137 8.93 -4.00 -9.98
C LEU A 137 7.51 -3.42 -9.94
N LEU A 138 6.80 -3.52 -8.81
CA LEU A 138 5.53 -2.83 -8.66
C LEU A 138 5.79 -1.35 -8.42
N TRP A 139 6.69 -1.03 -7.50
CA TRP A 139 7.16 0.32 -7.25
C TRP A 139 8.50 0.37 -6.51
N GLY A 140 9.22 1.46 -6.72
CA GLY A 140 10.34 1.86 -5.87
C GLY A 140 10.01 3.11 -5.08
N THR A 141 10.84 3.41 -4.09
CA THR A 141 10.73 4.60 -3.23
C THR A 141 12.11 4.99 -2.69
N ALA A 142 12.22 6.17 -2.10
CA ALA A 142 13.43 6.64 -1.41
C ALA A 142 13.23 6.55 0.11
N ASN A 143 14.18 5.94 0.81
CA ASN A 143 14.20 6.01 2.27
C ASN A 143 14.80 7.36 2.71
N CYS A 144 13.92 8.32 2.94
CA CYS A 144 14.25 9.63 3.48
C CYS A 144 13.88 9.75 4.97
N PHE A 145 14.04 8.68 5.75
CA PHE A 145 13.56 8.65 7.15
C PHE A 145 14.44 7.88 8.14
N THR A 146 15.27 6.94 7.69
CA THR A 146 16.14 6.14 8.58
C THR A 146 17.43 6.88 8.95
N ASN A 147 18.05 7.58 8.00
CA ASN A 147 19.32 8.25 8.25
C ASN A 147 19.16 9.44 9.24
N PRO A 148 20.09 9.65 10.20
CA PRO A 148 19.99 10.73 11.18
C PRO A 148 19.82 12.14 10.59
N ARG A 149 20.26 12.37 9.34
CA ARG A 149 20.04 13.65 8.65
C ARG A 149 18.56 14.04 8.55
N TYR A 150 17.65 13.05 8.55
CA TYR A 150 16.21 13.23 8.41
C TYR A 150 15.47 13.33 9.74
N ALA A 151 16.17 13.47 10.87
CA ALA A 151 15.55 13.50 12.20
C ALA A 151 14.48 14.60 12.35
N ALA A 152 14.59 15.70 11.60
CA ALA A 152 13.64 16.82 11.62
C ALA A 152 12.80 16.92 10.32
N GLY A 153 12.65 15.82 9.57
CA GLY A 153 11.94 15.79 8.29
C GLY A 153 12.86 15.69 7.09
N ALA A 154 12.29 15.51 5.91
CA ALA A 154 13.02 15.46 4.65
C ALA A 154 12.60 16.63 3.76
N ALA A 155 11.43 16.56 3.14
CA ALA A 155 10.83 17.70 2.45
C ALA A 155 10.27 18.75 3.43
N THR A 156 9.94 18.37 4.67
CA THR A 156 9.49 19.28 5.71
C THR A 156 10.63 19.76 6.63
N ASN A 157 11.88 19.46 6.28
CA ASN A 157 13.00 19.82 7.16
C ASN A 157 13.16 21.36 7.27
N PRO A 158 13.42 21.89 8.47
CA PRO A 158 13.76 23.31 8.64
C PRO A 158 15.04 23.75 7.90
N ASP A 159 15.92 22.80 7.56
CA ASP A 159 17.16 23.02 6.81
C ASP A 159 16.99 22.71 5.30
N PRO A 160 17.13 23.72 4.41
CA PRO A 160 17.01 23.52 2.96
C PRO A 160 18.11 22.62 2.36
N GLU A 161 19.24 22.39 3.02
CA GLU A 161 20.26 21.44 2.54
C GLU A 161 19.77 19.99 2.69
N VAL A 162 19.01 19.68 3.75
CA VAL A 162 18.38 18.36 3.94
C VAL A 162 17.28 18.14 2.90
N PHE A 163 16.47 19.17 2.61
CA PHE A 163 15.50 19.14 1.51
C PHE A 163 16.17 18.80 0.18
N ALA A 164 17.31 19.42 -0.13
CA ALA A 164 18.07 19.16 -1.36
C ALA A 164 18.64 17.73 -1.40
N TYR A 165 19.07 17.20 -0.26
CA TYR A 165 19.54 15.82 -0.17
C TYR A 165 18.40 14.82 -0.39
N ALA A 166 17.23 15.04 0.22
CA ALA A 166 16.04 14.23 0.01
C ALA A 166 15.60 14.23 -1.47
N ALA A 167 15.62 15.40 -2.11
CA ALA A 167 15.35 15.53 -3.54
C ALA A 167 16.34 14.71 -4.39
N THR A 168 17.62 14.66 -3.99
CA THR A 168 18.64 13.84 -4.67
C THR A 168 18.34 12.35 -4.57
N GLN A 169 17.93 11.85 -3.39
CA GLN A 169 17.52 10.46 -3.24
C GLN A 169 16.26 10.15 -4.06
N VAL A 170 15.25 11.02 -4.03
CA VAL A 170 14.00 10.82 -4.79
C VAL A 170 14.25 10.80 -6.30
N VAL A 171 15.09 11.70 -6.83
CA VAL A 171 15.51 11.66 -8.25
C VAL A 171 16.17 10.34 -8.58
N SER A 172 17.11 9.89 -7.76
CA SER A 172 17.90 8.68 -8.02
C SER A 172 17.04 7.41 -7.93
N ALA A 173 16.18 7.32 -6.91
CA ALA A 173 15.26 6.20 -6.72
C ALA A 173 14.20 6.14 -7.82
N MET A 174 13.67 7.29 -8.26
CA MET A 174 12.70 7.33 -9.38
C MET A 174 13.34 6.90 -10.71
N GLN A 175 14.59 7.33 -10.97
CA GLN A 175 15.32 6.88 -12.16
C GLN A 175 15.63 5.37 -12.11
N ALA A 176 16.02 4.83 -10.95
CA ALA A 176 16.17 3.40 -10.77
C ALA A 176 14.83 2.66 -11.00
N THR A 177 13.74 3.19 -10.47
CA THR A 177 12.38 2.66 -10.65
C THR A 177 11.99 2.64 -12.13
N GLN A 178 12.20 3.74 -12.85
CA GLN A 178 11.94 3.82 -14.29
C GLN A 178 12.78 2.79 -15.07
N ARG A 179 14.08 2.67 -14.73
CA ARG A 179 14.99 1.74 -15.38
C ARG A 179 14.59 0.27 -15.19
N LEU A 180 14.04 -0.06 -14.02
CA LEU A 180 13.55 -1.40 -13.67
C LEU A 180 12.10 -1.65 -14.12
N GLY A 181 11.51 -0.70 -14.86
CA GLY A 181 10.14 -0.82 -15.36
C GLY A 181 9.07 -0.78 -14.27
N GLY A 182 9.32 -0.07 -13.16
CA GLY A 182 8.36 0.09 -12.07
C GLY A 182 7.05 0.72 -12.54
N GLU A 183 5.93 0.15 -12.09
CA GLU A 183 4.60 0.62 -12.50
C GLU A 183 4.09 1.81 -11.66
N ASN A 184 4.68 2.03 -10.48
CA ASN A 184 4.38 3.16 -9.60
C ASN A 184 5.66 3.65 -8.90
N TYR A 185 5.58 4.80 -8.24
CA TYR A 185 6.61 5.32 -7.34
C TYR A 185 5.93 5.86 -6.07
N VAL A 186 6.36 5.38 -4.90
CA VAL A 186 5.74 5.70 -3.60
C VAL A 186 6.49 6.82 -2.89
N LEU A 187 5.76 7.64 -2.15
CA LEU A 187 6.26 8.62 -1.19
C LEU A 187 5.54 8.39 0.14
N TRP A 188 6.21 7.72 1.08
CA TRP A 188 5.75 7.60 2.46
C TRP A 188 6.48 8.62 3.34
N GLY A 189 5.71 9.47 4.02
CA GLY A 189 6.21 10.60 4.79
C GLY A 189 6.76 10.26 6.18
N GLY A 190 7.58 9.21 6.34
CA GLY A 190 7.97 8.71 7.67
C GLY A 190 8.58 9.75 8.63
N ARG A 191 9.16 10.85 8.13
CA ARG A 191 9.59 12.00 8.96
C ARG A 191 8.88 13.31 8.60
N GLU A 192 7.95 13.27 7.65
CA GLU A 192 7.20 14.44 7.16
C GLU A 192 6.03 14.72 8.10
N GLY A 193 6.36 15.32 9.23
CA GLY A 193 5.47 15.56 10.35
C GLY A 193 6.25 16.23 11.48
N TYR A 194 5.72 16.19 12.70
CA TYR A 194 6.37 16.83 13.83
C TYR A 194 6.37 15.98 15.09
N GLU A 195 7.31 16.29 15.99
CA GLU A 195 7.33 15.77 17.37
C GLU A 195 6.70 16.74 18.36
N THR A 196 6.85 18.06 18.16
CA THR A 196 6.27 19.09 19.01
C THR A 196 5.85 20.33 18.21
N LEU A 197 4.67 20.88 18.52
CA LEU A 197 4.20 22.12 17.88
C LEU A 197 4.97 23.36 18.34
N LEU A 198 5.76 23.26 19.42
CA LEU A 198 6.49 24.41 19.97
C LEU A 198 7.61 24.92 19.04
N ASN A 199 8.11 24.07 18.14
CA ASN A 199 9.18 24.40 17.19
C ASN A 199 8.78 24.13 15.73
N THR A 200 7.49 23.91 15.46
CA THR A 200 6.98 23.54 14.13
C THR A 200 6.11 24.66 13.58
N ASP A 201 6.47 25.17 12.41
CA ASP A 201 5.58 26.02 11.60
C ASP A 201 4.83 25.14 10.60
N LEU A 202 3.62 24.72 10.98
CA LEU A 202 2.76 23.85 10.16
C LEU A 202 2.46 24.43 8.78
N ARG A 203 2.42 25.76 8.65
CA ARG A 203 2.16 26.39 7.35
C ARG A 203 3.38 26.25 6.46
N GLN A 204 4.55 26.62 6.99
CA GLN A 204 5.81 26.56 6.27
C GLN A 204 6.11 25.14 5.79
N GLU A 205 6.03 24.15 6.68
CA GLU A 205 6.34 22.75 6.33
C GLU A 205 5.37 22.18 5.30
N ARG A 206 4.07 22.53 5.39
CA ARG A 206 3.10 22.14 4.35
C ARG A 206 3.36 22.80 3.00
N GLU A 207 3.77 24.08 2.97
CA GLU A 207 4.14 24.77 1.73
C GLU A 207 5.40 24.14 1.11
N GLN A 208 6.38 23.74 1.93
CA GLN A 208 7.58 23.01 1.48
C GLN A 208 7.24 21.63 0.91
N LEU A 209 6.46 20.83 1.64
CA LEU A 209 6.02 19.52 1.18
C LEU A 209 5.21 19.60 -0.11
N GLY A 210 4.29 20.58 -0.19
CA GLY A 210 3.52 20.86 -1.41
C GLY A 210 4.42 21.17 -2.60
N ARG A 211 5.44 22.03 -2.41
CA ARG A 211 6.41 22.34 -3.47
C ARG A 211 7.26 21.12 -3.84
N PHE A 212 7.69 20.32 -2.86
CA PHE A 212 8.45 19.10 -3.11
C PHE A 212 7.65 18.13 -3.98
N MET A 213 6.38 17.87 -3.65
CA MET A 213 5.52 16.98 -4.43
C MET A 213 5.29 17.50 -5.86
N GLN A 214 5.17 18.82 -6.06
CA GLN A 214 5.15 19.41 -7.41
C GLN A 214 6.46 19.14 -8.17
N MET A 215 7.61 19.27 -7.52
CA MET A 215 8.91 18.95 -8.13
C MET A 215 9.05 17.46 -8.49
N VAL A 216 8.49 16.56 -7.69
CA VAL A 216 8.41 15.13 -7.99
C VAL A 216 7.60 14.89 -9.26
N VAL A 217 6.43 15.51 -9.39
CA VAL A 217 5.58 15.46 -10.60
C VAL A 217 6.30 16.04 -11.82
N GLU A 218 6.91 17.23 -11.67
CA GLU A 218 7.71 17.88 -12.71
C GLU A 218 8.84 16.95 -13.19
N HIS A 219 9.54 16.28 -12.26
CA HIS A 219 10.62 15.35 -12.59
C HIS A 219 10.10 14.10 -13.31
N LYS A 220 9.03 13.47 -12.80
CA LYS A 220 8.35 12.33 -13.45
C LYS A 220 8.08 12.62 -14.92
N HIS A 221 7.46 13.77 -15.21
CA HIS A 221 7.14 14.18 -16.58
C HIS A 221 8.41 14.47 -17.39
N LYS A 222 9.39 15.16 -16.80
CA LYS A 222 10.66 15.49 -17.46
C LYS A 222 11.44 14.27 -17.94
N ILE A 223 11.44 13.18 -17.14
CA ILE A 223 12.15 11.94 -17.50
C ILE A 223 11.27 10.97 -18.29
N GLY A 224 9.98 11.28 -18.51
CA GLY A 224 9.04 10.40 -19.19
C GLY A 224 8.68 9.14 -18.39
N PHE A 225 8.65 9.24 -17.05
CA PHE A 225 8.17 8.14 -16.22
C PHE A 225 6.63 8.08 -16.25
N ASN A 226 6.10 6.97 -16.74
CA ASN A 226 4.65 6.78 -16.92
C ASN A 226 3.95 6.15 -15.71
N GLY A 227 4.71 5.73 -14.68
CA GLY A 227 4.15 5.08 -13.50
C GLY A 227 3.36 6.06 -12.62
N THR A 228 2.39 5.53 -11.88
CA THR A 228 1.56 6.33 -10.97
C THR A 228 2.39 6.80 -9.76
N LEU A 229 2.25 8.07 -9.35
CA LEU A 229 2.81 8.53 -8.09
C LEU A 229 1.83 8.22 -6.96
N LEU A 230 2.34 7.72 -5.85
CA LEU A 230 1.54 7.28 -4.71
C LEU A 230 2.02 7.97 -3.43
N ILE A 231 1.10 8.55 -2.67
CA ILE A 231 1.34 8.92 -1.26
C ILE A 231 0.77 7.83 -0.38
N GLU A 232 1.49 7.46 0.66
CA GLU A 232 1.08 6.41 1.59
C GLU A 232 0.66 7.01 2.94
N PRO A 233 -0.65 7.09 3.23
CA PRO A 233 -1.10 7.74 4.45
C PRO A 233 -0.71 6.96 5.70
N LYS A 234 -0.32 7.68 6.75
CA LYS A 234 -0.11 7.17 8.11
C LYS A 234 -0.34 8.30 9.12
N PRO A 235 -0.97 8.04 10.27
CA PRO A 235 -1.30 9.12 11.23
C PRO A 235 -0.10 9.64 12.04
N GLN A 236 0.86 8.78 12.33
CA GLN A 236 1.96 8.97 13.27
C GLN A 236 2.94 7.79 13.19
N GLU A 237 3.97 7.80 14.04
CA GLU A 237 5.01 6.77 14.14
C GLU A 237 5.93 6.71 12.90
N PRO A 238 7.15 7.27 12.99
CA PRO A 238 7.85 7.72 14.20
C PRO A 238 7.50 9.15 14.67
N THR A 239 6.76 9.93 13.89
CA THR A 239 6.36 11.30 14.28
C THR A 239 5.24 11.27 15.33
N LYS A 240 5.05 12.38 16.07
CA LYS A 240 3.88 12.57 16.95
C LYS A 240 2.60 12.84 16.17
N HIS A 241 2.75 13.37 14.96
CA HIS A 241 1.71 13.59 13.96
C HIS A 241 2.39 13.64 12.60
N GLN A 242 1.95 12.81 11.67
CA GLN A 242 2.39 12.82 10.28
C GLN A 242 1.38 13.60 9.44
N TYR A 243 1.84 14.35 8.43
CA TYR A 243 0.98 15.28 7.69
C TYR A 243 -0.01 14.58 6.75
N ASP A 244 0.40 13.47 6.16
CA ASP A 244 -0.38 12.53 5.35
C ASP A 244 -1.18 11.57 6.23
N TYR A 245 -2.00 12.12 7.13
CA TYR A 245 -2.63 11.40 8.25
C TYR A 245 -3.54 10.23 7.83
N ASP A 246 -4.43 10.47 6.86
CA ASP A 246 -5.40 9.53 6.29
C ASP A 246 -5.74 9.94 4.85
N VAL A 247 -6.53 9.13 4.14
CA VAL A 247 -6.91 9.36 2.73
C VAL A 247 -7.60 10.72 2.54
N ALA A 248 -8.48 11.12 3.45
CA ALA A 248 -9.20 12.39 3.34
C ALA A 248 -8.27 13.60 3.52
N THR A 249 -7.34 13.52 4.47
CA THR A 249 -6.30 14.52 4.73
C THR A 249 -5.37 14.66 3.52
N VAL A 250 -4.94 13.52 2.95
CA VAL A 250 -4.13 13.52 1.72
C VAL A 250 -4.90 14.14 0.57
N TYR A 251 -6.18 13.80 0.35
CA TYR A 251 -6.98 14.42 -0.71
C TYR A 251 -7.09 15.94 -0.54
N GLY A 252 -7.31 16.42 0.68
CA GLY A 252 -7.33 17.86 0.97
C GLY A 252 -6.00 18.55 0.65
N PHE A 253 -4.88 17.92 0.99
CA PHE A 253 -3.54 18.39 0.63
C PHE A 253 -3.34 18.42 -0.89
N LEU A 254 -3.70 17.33 -1.59
CA LEU A 254 -3.58 17.26 -3.05
C LEU A 254 -4.39 18.37 -3.73
N LYS A 255 -5.62 18.62 -3.26
CA LYS A 255 -6.45 19.72 -3.76
C LYS A 255 -5.84 21.10 -3.52
N GLN A 256 -5.26 21.31 -2.34
CA GLN A 256 -4.62 22.58 -1.99
C GLN A 256 -3.46 22.92 -2.95
N PHE A 257 -2.69 21.92 -3.38
CA PHE A 257 -1.48 22.12 -4.20
C PHE A 257 -1.65 21.74 -5.68
N GLY A 258 -2.86 21.39 -6.12
CA GLY A 258 -3.20 21.07 -7.51
C GLY A 258 -2.62 19.74 -8.01
N LEU A 259 -2.52 18.75 -7.12
CA LEU A 259 -1.86 17.45 -7.35
C LEU A 259 -2.84 16.28 -7.48
N GLU A 260 -4.15 16.49 -7.32
CA GLU A 260 -5.15 15.42 -7.22
C GLU A 260 -5.34 14.61 -8.52
N LYS A 261 -4.82 15.10 -9.63
CA LYS A 261 -4.83 14.43 -10.94
C LYS A 261 -3.53 13.70 -11.26
N GLU A 262 -2.50 13.89 -10.43
CA GLU A 262 -1.14 13.39 -10.68
C GLU A 262 -0.74 12.32 -9.66
N ILE A 263 -1.29 12.40 -8.45
CA ILE A 263 -0.94 11.57 -7.32
C ILE A 263 -2.17 10.82 -6.81
N LYS A 264 -1.98 9.54 -6.52
CA LYS A 264 -2.96 8.63 -5.94
C LYS A 264 -2.48 8.17 -4.56
N VAL A 265 -3.25 7.34 -3.86
CA VAL A 265 -2.86 6.78 -2.57
C VAL A 265 -2.44 5.31 -2.65
N ASN A 266 -1.42 4.96 -1.88
CA ASN A 266 -1.10 3.60 -1.47
C ASN A 266 -1.67 3.41 -0.06
N ILE A 267 -2.63 2.50 0.14
CA ILE A 267 -3.33 2.39 1.43
C ILE A 267 -2.84 1.16 2.15
N GLU A 268 -2.37 1.35 3.39
CA GLU A 268 -1.97 0.26 4.26
C GLU A 268 -3.03 -0.02 5.34
N ALA A 269 -3.31 -1.29 5.60
CA ALA A 269 -4.30 -1.71 6.59
C ALA A 269 -3.90 -1.33 8.02
N ASN A 270 -2.66 -1.55 8.44
CA ASN A 270 -2.21 -1.19 9.78
C ASN A 270 -2.25 0.33 9.98
N HIS A 271 -1.80 1.13 8.99
CA HIS A 271 -1.88 2.58 9.03
C HIS A 271 -3.33 3.10 9.15
N ALA A 272 -4.26 2.52 8.38
CA ALA A 272 -5.68 2.88 8.45
C ALA A 272 -6.23 2.68 9.87
N THR A 273 -5.99 1.51 10.47
CA THR A 273 -6.45 1.20 11.83
C THR A 273 -5.77 2.06 12.90
N LEU A 274 -4.50 2.41 12.71
CA LEU A 274 -3.78 3.31 13.60
C LEU A 274 -4.36 4.73 13.58
N ALA A 275 -4.95 5.14 12.46
CA ALA A 275 -5.63 6.43 12.30
C ALA A 275 -7.05 6.45 12.90
N GLY A 276 -7.52 5.32 13.45
CA GLY A 276 -8.86 5.14 13.97
C GLY A 276 -9.91 4.79 12.91
N HIS A 277 -9.48 4.41 11.70
CA HIS A 277 -10.36 4.03 10.59
C HIS A 277 -10.32 2.53 10.33
N SER A 278 -11.39 1.97 9.80
CA SER A 278 -11.30 0.61 9.24
C SER A 278 -10.53 0.65 7.92
N PHE A 279 -9.84 -0.44 7.58
CA PHE A 279 -9.19 -0.56 6.26
C PHE A 279 -10.22 -0.43 5.11
N HIS A 280 -11.43 -0.97 5.30
CA HIS A 280 -12.54 -0.82 4.35
C HIS A 280 -12.93 0.65 4.13
N HIS A 281 -12.96 1.46 5.20
CA HIS A 281 -13.25 2.89 5.08
C HIS A 281 -12.25 3.60 4.17
N GLU A 282 -10.94 3.43 4.40
CA GLU A 282 -9.92 4.14 3.63
C GLU A 282 -9.94 3.76 2.14
N ILE A 283 -10.18 2.47 1.85
CA ILE A 283 -10.35 1.98 0.47
C ILE A 283 -11.56 2.62 -0.19
N ALA A 284 -12.72 2.59 0.46
CA ALA A 284 -13.95 3.17 -0.07
C ALA A 284 -13.82 4.70 -0.27
N SER A 285 -13.19 5.39 0.68
CA SER A 285 -12.91 6.83 0.62
C SER A 285 -12.02 7.18 -0.57
N ALA A 286 -10.93 6.43 -0.80
CA ALA A 286 -10.02 6.70 -1.91
C ALA A 286 -10.67 6.46 -3.27
N ILE A 287 -11.53 5.44 -3.38
CA ILE A 287 -12.33 5.16 -4.59
C ILE A 287 -13.32 6.30 -4.83
N ALA A 288 -14.08 6.72 -3.81
CA ALA A 288 -15.06 7.80 -3.91
C ALA A 288 -14.42 9.14 -4.30
N LEU A 289 -13.19 9.39 -3.85
CA LEU A 289 -12.41 10.59 -4.17
C LEU A 289 -11.63 10.48 -5.49
N GLY A 290 -11.63 9.32 -6.16
CA GLY A 290 -10.97 9.09 -7.44
C GLY A 290 -9.44 8.91 -7.37
N ILE A 291 -8.88 8.81 -6.17
CA ILE A 291 -7.43 8.75 -5.92
C ILE A 291 -6.93 7.36 -5.50
N PHE A 292 -7.76 6.31 -5.58
CA PHE A 292 -7.31 4.93 -5.30
C PHE A 292 -6.21 4.47 -6.27
N GLY A 293 -5.06 4.06 -5.72
CA GLY A 293 -3.86 3.66 -6.48
C GLY A 293 -3.41 2.22 -6.21
N SER A 294 -2.92 1.95 -5.00
CA SER A 294 -2.33 0.66 -4.60
C SER A 294 -2.64 0.33 -3.14
N VAL A 295 -2.26 -0.86 -2.68
CA VAL A 295 -2.46 -1.32 -1.30
C VAL A 295 -1.21 -2.00 -0.75
N ASP A 296 -0.92 -1.69 0.51
CA ASP A 296 -0.08 -2.51 1.37
C ASP A 296 -0.96 -3.43 2.24
N ALA A 297 -0.90 -4.71 1.90
CA ALA A 297 -1.71 -5.77 2.47
C ALA A 297 -1.03 -6.33 3.72
N ASN A 298 -1.37 -5.77 4.87
CA ASN A 298 -0.95 -6.24 6.19
C ASN A 298 -2.11 -6.17 7.19
N ARG A 299 -1.82 -6.21 8.49
CA ARG A 299 -2.76 -5.89 9.56
C ARG A 299 -1.99 -5.35 10.77
N GLY A 300 -2.70 -4.57 11.56
CA GLY A 300 -2.32 -4.23 12.93
C GLY A 300 -2.75 -5.25 13.97
N ASP A 301 -2.63 -4.82 15.21
CA ASP A 301 -3.25 -5.46 16.35
C ASP A 301 -4.08 -4.41 17.07
N ALA A 302 -5.39 -4.62 17.18
CA ALA A 302 -6.31 -3.63 17.74
C ALA A 302 -6.05 -3.31 19.23
N GLN A 303 -5.22 -4.10 19.92
CA GLN A 303 -4.79 -3.84 21.29
C GLN A 303 -3.45 -3.10 21.37
N LEU A 304 -2.75 -2.91 20.24
CA LEU A 304 -1.43 -2.30 20.17
C LEU A 304 -1.49 -1.00 19.35
N GLY A 305 -1.16 0.13 20.00
CA GLY A 305 -1.18 1.46 19.39
C GLY A 305 0.06 1.79 18.56
N TRP A 306 0.62 0.82 17.83
CA TRP A 306 1.79 0.96 16.97
C TRP A 306 1.73 -0.02 15.80
N ASP A 307 2.62 0.17 14.85
CA ASP A 307 2.70 -0.60 13.63
C ASP A 307 3.32 -1.99 13.84
N THR A 308 2.54 -3.03 13.58
CA THR A 308 2.95 -4.43 13.83
C THR A 308 3.37 -5.16 12.56
N ASP A 309 2.97 -4.66 11.40
CA ASP A 309 3.23 -5.17 10.05
C ASP A 309 2.98 -6.67 9.96
N GLN A 310 1.85 -7.14 10.51
CA GLN A 310 1.49 -8.55 10.46
C GLN A 310 0.90 -8.89 9.09
N PHE A 311 1.13 -10.11 8.59
CA PHE A 311 0.46 -10.57 7.38
C PHE A 311 -1.08 -10.58 7.56
N PRO A 312 -1.89 -10.28 6.53
CA PRO A 312 -3.34 -10.36 6.63
C PRO A 312 -3.77 -11.81 6.88
N ASN A 313 -4.76 -12.01 7.75
CA ASN A 313 -5.25 -13.34 8.13
C ASN A 313 -6.78 -13.46 8.29
N SER A 314 -7.53 -12.37 8.06
CA SER A 314 -9.00 -12.38 8.09
C SER A 314 -9.56 -12.28 6.68
N VAL A 315 -10.37 -13.26 6.30
CA VAL A 315 -11.12 -13.22 5.03
C VAL A 315 -12.30 -12.26 5.16
N GLU A 316 -12.88 -12.17 6.35
CA GLU A 316 -14.02 -11.31 6.68
C GLU A 316 -13.72 -9.84 6.41
N GLU A 317 -12.58 -9.35 6.89
CA GLU A 317 -12.13 -7.98 6.65
C GLU A 317 -11.74 -7.76 5.18
N ASN A 318 -10.94 -8.67 4.61
CA ASN A 318 -10.39 -8.50 3.27
C ASN A 318 -11.42 -8.74 2.14
N ALA A 319 -12.50 -9.46 2.39
CA ALA A 319 -13.57 -9.63 1.40
C ALA A 319 -14.29 -8.30 1.13
N LEU A 320 -14.45 -7.45 2.15
CA LEU A 320 -15.07 -6.13 2.00
C LEU A 320 -14.17 -5.16 1.23
N ILE A 321 -12.85 -5.18 1.48
CA ILE A 321 -11.94 -4.31 0.72
C ILE A 321 -11.84 -4.76 -0.74
N MET A 322 -11.78 -6.06 -0.99
CA MET A 322 -11.77 -6.60 -2.36
C MET A 322 -13.11 -6.32 -3.08
N TYR A 323 -14.23 -6.28 -2.37
CA TYR A 323 -15.53 -5.90 -2.93
C TYR A 323 -15.51 -4.48 -3.51
N GLU A 324 -15.03 -3.51 -2.74
CA GLU A 324 -14.90 -2.13 -3.22
C GLU A 324 -13.92 -2.02 -4.38
N ILE A 325 -12.76 -2.68 -4.29
CA ILE A 325 -11.74 -2.68 -5.36
C ILE A 325 -12.30 -3.26 -6.66
N ILE A 326 -13.01 -4.39 -6.62
CA ILE A 326 -13.61 -5.01 -7.81
C ILE A 326 -14.67 -4.07 -8.41
N LYS A 327 -15.54 -3.48 -7.59
CA LYS A 327 -16.55 -2.53 -8.06
C LYS A 327 -15.95 -1.30 -8.73
N ALA A 328 -14.79 -0.85 -8.25
CA ALA A 328 -14.05 0.26 -8.85
C ALA A 328 -13.28 -0.11 -10.12
N GLY A 329 -13.33 -1.38 -10.56
CA GLY A 329 -12.64 -1.87 -11.77
C GLY A 329 -11.30 -2.58 -11.51
N GLY A 330 -10.92 -2.77 -10.25
CA GLY A 330 -9.68 -3.40 -9.83
C GLY A 330 -8.46 -2.48 -9.90
N PHE A 331 -7.28 -3.03 -9.59
CA PHE A 331 -6.02 -2.32 -9.78
C PHE A 331 -5.71 -2.08 -11.27
N THR A 332 -5.17 -0.90 -11.57
CA THR A 332 -4.57 -0.57 -12.87
C THR A 332 -3.06 -0.82 -12.84
N THR A 333 -2.30 0.06 -12.16
CA THR A 333 -0.85 -0.02 -11.99
C THR A 333 -0.45 -0.52 -10.59
N GLY A 334 -1.30 -0.30 -9.57
CA GLY A 334 -1.07 -0.78 -8.21
C GLY A 334 -1.25 -2.29 -8.04
N GLY A 335 -1.16 -2.76 -6.81
CA GLY A 335 -1.33 -4.17 -6.45
C GLY A 335 -1.42 -4.36 -4.94
N LEU A 336 -1.29 -5.60 -4.49
CA LEU A 336 -1.23 -5.96 -3.08
C LEU A 336 0.23 -6.23 -2.70
N ASN A 337 0.94 -5.23 -2.20
CA ASN A 337 2.27 -5.43 -1.64
C ASN A 337 2.16 -5.94 -0.21
N TYR A 338 2.87 -7.01 0.13
CA TYR A 338 2.93 -7.49 1.50
C TYR A 338 3.92 -6.68 2.30
N ASP A 339 3.54 -5.45 2.69
CA ASP A 339 4.29 -4.70 3.69
C ASP A 339 4.10 -5.30 5.09
N ALA A 340 4.63 -6.51 5.23
CA ALA A 340 4.48 -7.34 6.39
C ALA A 340 5.79 -8.07 6.69
N LYS A 341 6.08 -8.24 7.98
CA LYS A 341 7.26 -8.97 8.47
C LYS A 341 6.86 -10.28 9.13
N VAL A 342 7.76 -11.26 9.10
CA VAL A 342 7.68 -12.40 10.02
C VAL A 342 7.81 -11.91 11.46
N ARG A 343 7.43 -12.73 12.45
CA ARG A 343 7.54 -12.28 13.84
C ARG A 343 9.00 -12.35 14.29
N ARG A 344 9.37 -11.57 15.31
CA ARG A 344 10.73 -11.57 15.89
C ARG A 344 11.20 -12.97 16.30
N GLN A 345 10.29 -13.84 16.72
CA GLN A 345 10.59 -15.22 17.13
C GLN A 345 10.53 -16.24 15.97
N SER A 346 10.02 -15.83 14.81
CA SER A 346 9.93 -16.64 13.59
C SER A 346 11.25 -16.56 12.83
N THR A 347 12.24 -17.31 13.31
CA THR A 347 13.64 -17.23 12.89
C THR A 347 14.01 -18.23 11.80
N ASP A 348 13.17 -19.22 11.50
CA ASP A 348 13.44 -20.18 10.44
C ASP A 348 13.25 -19.50 9.08
N LYS A 349 14.15 -19.76 8.12
CA LYS A 349 14.09 -19.16 6.79
C LYS A 349 12.77 -19.45 6.05
N TYR A 350 12.07 -20.54 6.38
CA TYR A 350 10.77 -20.89 5.81
C TYR A 350 9.58 -20.17 6.45
N ASP A 351 9.76 -19.51 7.59
CA ASP A 351 8.71 -18.64 8.15
C ASP A 351 8.35 -17.51 7.18
N LEU A 352 9.30 -17.08 6.34
CA LEU A 352 9.04 -16.16 5.23
C LEU A 352 7.99 -16.72 4.28
N PHE A 353 8.06 -18.01 3.92
CA PHE A 353 7.08 -18.66 3.07
C PHE A 353 5.74 -18.85 3.79
N TYR A 354 5.73 -19.31 5.04
CA TYR A 354 4.48 -19.52 5.77
C TYR A 354 3.67 -18.22 5.92
N GLY A 355 4.33 -17.11 6.23
CA GLY A 355 3.69 -15.80 6.31
C GLY A 355 3.07 -15.36 4.99
N HIS A 356 3.84 -15.41 3.91
CA HIS A 356 3.36 -15.00 2.58
C HIS A 356 2.29 -15.93 2.03
N ILE A 357 2.46 -17.26 2.14
CA ILE A 357 1.47 -18.24 1.63
C ILE A 357 0.13 -18.05 2.34
N GLY A 358 0.14 -17.90 3.67
CA GLY A 358 -1.09 -17.64 4.44
C GLY A 358 -1.79 -16.35 4.01
N ALA A 359 -1.01 -15.29 3.77
CA ALA A 359 -1.53 -14.01 3.31
C ALA A 359 -2.11 -14.08 1.89
N MET A 360 -1.41 -14.75 0.97
CA MET A 360 -1.83 -14.94 -0.42
C MET A 360 -3.09 -15.79 -0.52
N ASP A 361 -3.20 -16.86 0.26
CA ASP A 361 -4.42 -17.65 0.33
C ASP A 361 -5.58 -16.87 0.95
N THR A 362 -5.33 -16.08 2.00
CA THR A 362 -6.34 -15.20 2.62
C THR A 362 -6.91 -14.22 1.58
N MET A 363 -6.04 -13.52 0.85
CA MET A 363 -6.45 -12.56 -0.17
C MET A 363 -7.11 -13.22 -1.39
N ALA A 364 -6.64 -14.41 -1.79
CA ALA A 364 -7.26 -15.17 -2.86
C ALA A 364 -8.68 -15.63 -2.50
N LEU A 365 -8.88 -16.09 -1.27
CA LEU A 365 -10.22 -16.45 -0.78
C LEU A 365 -11.11 -15.22 -0.64
N ALA A 366 -10.59 -14.11 -0.11
CA ALA A 366 -11.29 -12.84 -0.04
C ALA A 366 -11.76 -12.34 -1.41
N LEU A 367 -10.92 -12.43 -2.45
CA LEU A 367 -11.30 -12.14 -3.83
C LEU A 367 -12.46 -13.01 -4.32
N LYS A 368 -12.45 -14.31 -4.03
CA LYS A 368 -13.55 -15.22 -4.42
C LYS A 368 -14.86 -14.84 -3.74
N VAL A 369 -14.82 -14.52 -2.44
CA VAL A 369 -16.00 -14.09 -1.67
C VAL A 369 -16.51 -12.75 -2.22
N ALA A 370 -15.63 -11.77 -2.42
CA ALA A 370 -15.96 -10.48 -3.01
C ALA A 370 -16.59 -10.61 -4.39
N ALA A 371 -16.04 -11.48 -5.25
CA ALA A 371 -16.58 -11.75 -6.57
C ALA A 371 -18.01 -12.32 -6.53
N LYS A 372 -18.32 -13.22 -5.58
CA LYS A 372 -19.69 -13.70 -5.36
C LYS A 372 -20.63 -12.56 -4.96
N MET A 373 -20.18 -11.68 -4.06
CA MET A 373 -20.97 -10.51 -3.62
C MET A 373 -21.27 -9.57 -4.80
N VAL A 374 -20.28 -9.30 -5.66
CA VAL A 374 -20.46 -8.47 -6.85
C VAL A 374 -21.38 -9.12 -7.88
N GLN A 375 -21.23 -10.43 -8.15
CA GLN A 375 -22.06 -11.15 -9.12
C GLN A 375 -23.53 -11.22 -8.73
N ASP A 376 -23.81 -11.44 -7.44
CA ASP A 376 -25.19 -11.51 -6.94
C ASP A 376 -25.83 -10.11 -6.86
N GLY A 377 -25.03 -9.04 -6.72
CA GLY A 377 -25.48 -7.64 -6.82
C GLY A 377 -26.42 -7.19 -5.69
N LYS A 378 -26.70 -8.05 -4.70
CA LYS A 378 -27.68 -7.77 -3.63
C LYS A 378 -27.30 -6.59 -2.74
N LEU A 379 -26.01 -6.45 -2.42
CA LEU A 379 -25.52 -5.31 -1.62
C LEU A 379 -25.69 -3.99 -2.41
N ASP A 380 -25.30 -3.97 -3.68
CA ASP A 380 -25.46 -2.79 -4.55
C ASP A 380 -26.92 -2.42 -4.80
N GLN A 381 -27.78 -3.42 -4.97
CA GLN A 381 -29.23 -3.21 -5.05
C GLN A 381 -29.74 -2.53 -3.78
N LYS A 382 -29.32 -2.99 -2.59
CA LYS A 382 -29.74 -2.38 -1.32
C LYS A 382 -29.31 -0.92 -1.20
N VAL A 383 -28.09 -0.60 -1.63
CA VAL A 383 -27.62 0.79 -1.68
C VAL A 383 -28.44 1.61 -2.67
N SER A 384 -28.68 1.10 -3.88
CA SER A 384 -29.47 1.79 -4.90
C SER A 384 -30.92 2.05 -4.46
N GLU A 385 -31.57 1.07 -3.83
CA GLU A 385 -32.91 1.22 -3.23
C GLU A 385 -32.91 2.31 -2.16
N ARG A 386 -31.88 2.37 -1.31
CA ARG A 386 -31.76 3.34 -0.22
C ARG A 386 -31.67 4.78 -0.73
N TYR A 387 -30.98 5.01 -1.85
CA TYR A 387 -30.77 6.34 -2.43
C TYR A 387 -31.69 6.69 -3.60
N ALA A 388 -32.61 5.80 -4.02
CA ALA A 388 -33.47 5.98 -5.20
C ALA A 388 -34.25 7.30 -5.24
N GLY A 389 -34.58 7.88 -4.08
CA GLY A 389 -35.28 9.17 -4.00
C GLY A 389 -34.50 10.35 -4.60
N TRP A 390 -33.16 10.28 -4.61
CA TRP A 390 -32.31 11.30 -5.23
C TRP A 390 -32.42 11.33 -6.75
N ASN A 391 -32.83 10.21 -7.37
CA ASN A 391 -33.08 10.13 -8.82
C ASN A 391 -34.45 10.70 -9.21
N GLY A 392 -35.29 11.06 -8.23
CA GLY A 392 -36.58 11.72 -8.45
C GLY A 392 -36.43 13.22 -8.68
N LYS A 393 -37.52 13.86 -9.14
CA LYS A 393 -37.55 15.29 -9.50
C LYS A 393 -36.94 16.21 -8.42
N LEU A 394 -37.40 16.10 -7.18
CA LEU A 394 -36.90 16.95 -6.09
C LEU A 394 -35.40 16.73 -5.84
N GLY A 395 -34.93 15.49 -5.87
CA GLY A 395 -33.52 15.17 -5.66
C GLY A 395 -32.62 15.76 -6.73
N GLN A 396 -33.00 15.65 -8.00
CA GLN A 396 -32.25 16.22 -9.12
C GLN A 396 -32.23 17.76 -9.06
N GLN A 397 -33.37 18.40 -8.81
CA GLN A 397 -33.44 19.87 -8.64
C GLN A 397 -32.52 20.40 -7.54
N ILE A 398 -32.31 19.62 -6.47
CA ILE A 398 -31.37 19.97 -5.40
C ILE A 398 -29.93 19.81 -5.88
N LEU A 399 -29.59 18.66 -6.46
CA LEU A 399 -28.21 18.33 -6.85
C LEU A 399 -27.70 19.17 -8.02
N GLU A 400 -28.59 19.59 -8.92
CA GLU A 400 -28.27 20.44 -10.07
C GLU A 400 -28.19 21.94 -9.71
N GLY A 401 -28.47 22.30 -8.44
CA GLY A 401 -28.41 23.69 -7.97
C GLY A 401 -29.59 24.56 -8.41
N GLU A 402 -30.69 23.95 -8.85
CA GLU A 402 -31.92 24.66 -9.25
C GLU A 402 -32.75 25.15 -8.05
N SER A 403 -32.45 24.64 -6.85
CA SER A 403 -33.13 25.00 -5.60
C SER A 403 -32.21 25.74 -4.65
N SER A 404 -32.73 26.80 -4.04
CA SER A 404 -32.09 27.47 -2.91
C SER A 404 -32.58 26.89 -1.58
N LEU A 405 -31.88 27.17 -0.50
CA LEU A 405 -32.32 26.80 0.85
C LEU A 405 -33.73 27.35 1.15
N GLU A 406 -34.02 28.57 0.70
CA GLU A 406 -35.33 29.21 0.87
C GLU A 406 -36.43 28.54 0.03
N SER A 407 -36.14 28.16 -1.23
CA SER A 407 -37.15 27.50 -2.07
C SER A 407 -37.51 26.11 -1.54
N LEU A 408 -36.54 25.39 -0.96
CA LEU A 408 -36.78 24.10 -0.30
C LEU A 408 -37.60 24.25 0.97
N ALA A 409 -37.33 25.28 1.79
CA ALA A 409 -38.15 25.58 2.97
C ALA A 409 -39.62 25.83 2.58
N LYS A 410 -39.86 26.68 1.57
CA LYS A 410 -41.22 26.93 1.03
C LYS A 410 -41.86 25.69 0.43
N TYR A 411 -41.08 24.83 -0.23
CA TYR A 411 -41.57 23.56 -0.76
C TYR A 411 -42.10 22.66 0.36
N VAL A 412 -41.38 22.55 1.48
CA VAL A 412 -41.82 21.78 2.65
C VAL A 412 -43.11 22.35 3.24
N GLU A 413 -43.16 23.67 3.46
CA GLU A 413 -44.34 24.35 4.02
C GLU A 413 -45.57 24.20 3.12
N SER A 414 -45.42 24.48 1.82
CA SER A 414 -46.53 24.49 0.85
C SER A 414 -47.10 23.09 0.61
N ASN A 415 -46.27 22.05 0.73
CA ASN A 415 -46.69 20.65 0.54
C ASN A 415 -47.00 19.94 1.87
N ASN A 416 -46.88 20.62 3.02
CA ASN A 416 -46.98 20.02 4.35
C ASN A 416 -46.17 18.71 4.46
N LEU A 417 -44.92 18.74 3.98
CA LEU A 417 -44.12 17.53 3.82
C LEU A 417 -43.71 16.96 5.19
N GLN A 418 -44.02 15.69 5.44
CA GLN A 418 -43.67 14.97 6.67
C GLN A 418 -42.89 13.67 6.37
N PRO A 419 -41.58 13.76 6.08
CA PRO A 419 -40.76 12.58 5.80
C PRO A 419 -40.77 11.60 6.97
N GLN A 420 -40.81 10.29 6.66
CA GLN A 420 -40.79 9.23 7.67
C GLN A 420 -39.41 8.56 7.71
N HIS A 421 -39.00 8.15 8.91
CA HIS A 421 -37.78 7.37 9.09
C HIS A 421 -37.86 6.04 8.31
N LYS A 422 -36.76 5.67 7.66
CA LYS A 422 -36.59 4.37 6.99
C LYS A 422 -35.44 3.61 7.65
N SER A 423 -35.67 2.35 7.98
CA SER A 423 -34.64 1.47 8.55
C SER A 423 -33.46 1.31 7.59
N GLY A 424 -32.24 1.32 8.14
CA GLY A 424 -31.01 1.04 7.39
C GLY A 424 -30.71 -0.45 7.20
N GLN A 425 -31.40 -1.33 7.93
CA GLN A 425 -31.26 -2.79 7.84
C GLN A 425 -29.82 -3.31 7.99
N GLN A 426 -29.01 -2.71 8.87
CA GLN A 426 -27.59 -3.03 9.01
C GLN A 426 -27.35 -4.52 9.32
N GLU A 427 -28.05 -5.07 10.30
CA GLU A 427 -27.87 -6.46 10.73
C GLU A 427 -28.27 -7.44 9.61
N LEU A 428 -29.21 -7.07 8.75
CA LEU A 428 -29.58 -7.86 7.57
C LEU A 428 -28.43 -7.89 6.55
N LEU A 429 -27.75 -6.75 6.35
CA LEU A 429 -26.64 -6.62 5.41
C LEU A 429 -25.39 -7.36 5.93
N GLU A 430 -25.10 -7.27 7.22
CA GLU A 430 -24.02 -8.04 7.86
C GLU A 430 -24.29 -9.55 7.76
N ASN A 431 -25.53 -9.99 8.03
CA ASN A 431 -25.93 -11.38 7.84
C ASN A 431 -25.93 -11.83 6.37
N LEU A 432 -26.07 -10.89 5.43
CA LEU A 432 -25.91 -11.19 4.01
C LEU A 432 -24.42 -11.42 3.68
N VAL A 433 -23.51 -10.59 4.19
CA VAL A 433 -22.05 -10.79 4.05
C VAL A 433 -21.62 -12.13 4.65
N ASN A 434 -22.06 -12.45 5.87
CA ASN A 434 -21.77 -13.73 6.54
C ASN A 434 -22.21 -14.94 5.72
N ARG A 435 -23.31 -14.83 4.97
CA ARG A 435 -23.76 -15.91 4.07
C ARG A 435 -22.82 -16.17 2.90
N TYR A 436 -22.07 -15.17 2.42
CA TYR A 436 -21.05 -15.40 1.39
C TYR A 436 -19.73 -15.92 1.96
N LEU A 437 -19.42 -15.57 3.20
CA LEU A 437 -18.21 -15.99 3.90
C LEU A 437 -18.27 -17.45 4.34
N PHE A 438 -19.41 -17.88 4.89
CA PHE A 438 -19.54 -19.16 5.58
C PHE A 438 -20.59 -20.11 4.98
N GLY A 439 -21.38 -19.64 3.99
CA GLY A 439 -22.39 -20.42 3.27
C GLY A 439 -21.95 -20.75 1.85
#